data_AF-A0A965XVW8-F1
#
_entry.id   AF-A0A965XVW8-F1
#
_cell.length_a   1.000
_cell.length_b   1.000
_cell.length_c   1.000
_cell.angle_alpha   90.00
_cell.angle_beta   90.00
_cell.angle_gamma   90.00
#
_symmetry.space_group_name_H-M   'P 1'
#
loop_
_entity.id
_entity.type
_entity.pdbx_description
1 polymer ?
#
loop_
_entity_poly.entity_id
_entity_poly.type
_entity_poly.pdbx_seq_one_letter_code
_entity_poly.pdbx_strand_id
1 'polypeptide(L)'
;MKGNILRCLFLLCLAPVQLTASDAIVRKHLTTVEYVSPGKVTLSVYAEVTVFNERGRGYSDFVVMYDPDKPVKKIGARLMDSNGKIVKTFKGKDVEDYPVYTESTLFQEYRQKQIEVHYPSYPYTAVFEYTQEY
;
A
#
# COMPACT_ATOMS: atom_id res chain seq x y z
N MET A 1 22.80 18.42 -12.17
CA MET A 1 21.73 18.95 -11.30
C MET A 1 21.34 17.84 -10.33
N LYS A 2 21.57 18.01 -9.03
CA LYS A 2 21.17 17.02 -8.02
C LYS A 2 19.64 17.12 -7.86
N GLY A 3 18.92 16.03 -8.12
CA GLY A 3 17.46 15.99 -7.99
C GLY A 3 17.05 16.35 -6.56
N ASN A 4 16.17 17.32 -6.41
CA ASN A 4 15.59 17.68 -5.12
C ASN A 4 14.55 16.62 -4.76
N ILE A 5 14.86 15.75 -3.80
CA ILE A 5 13.92 14.76 -3.26
C ILE A 5 13.04 15.46 -2.24
N LEU A 6 11.76 15.65 -2.55
CA LEU A 6 10.79 16.16 -1.58
C LEU A 6 10.18 14.98 -0.83
N ARG A 7 10.82 14.59 0.27
CA ARG A 7 10.26 13.56 1.17
C ARG A 7 9.14 14.16 2.02
N CYS A 8 7.89 13.93 1.63
CA CYS A 8 6.74 14.25 2.47
C CYS A 8 6.52 13.13 3.49
N LEU A 9 7.27 13.16 4.58
CA LEU A 9 7.18 12.17 5.66
C LEU A 9 5.97 12.50 6.55
N PHE A 10 4.80 11.94 6.25
CA PHE A 10 3.65 11.97 7.16
C PHE A 10 3.86 10.92 8.25
N LEU A 11 4.73 11.21 9.22
CA LEU A 11 5.01 10.31 10.33
C LEU A 11 3.88 10.41 11.36
N LEU A 12 2.81 9.63 11.19
CA LEU A 12 1.86 9.40 12.29
C LEU A 12 2.51 8.41 13.29
N CYS A 13 3.45 8.90 14.08
CA CYS A 13 4.11 8.14 15.13
C CYS A 13 3.18 8.06 16.33
N LEU A 14 2.23 7.13 16.30
CA LEU A 14 1.61 6.69 17.55
C LEU A 14 2.69 5.92 18.30
N ALA A 15 3.12 6.45 19.46
CA ALA A 15 3.74 5.67 20.53
C ALA A 15 2.93 4.37 20.77
N PRO A 16 3.37 3.38 21.57
CA PRO A 16 2.55 2.20 21.88
C PRO A 16 1.37 2.56 22.79
N VAL A 17 0.53 3.51 22.38
CA VAL A 17 -0.85 3.63 22.76
C VAL A 17 -1.54 2.49 22.02
N GLN A 18 -1.65 1.38 22.73
CA GLN A 18 -2.66 0.37 22.44
C GLN A 18 -4.00 1.11 22.55
N LEU A 19 -4.54 1.59 21.42
CA LEU A 19 -5.90 2.11 21.39
C LEU A 19 -6.79 0.93 21.74
N THR A 20 -7.29 0.88 22.97
CA THR A 20 -7.94 -0.29 23.59
C THR A 20 -9.24 -0.74 22.89
N ALA A 21 -9.58 -0.16 21.74
CA ALA A 21 -10.79 -0.45 20.97
C ALA A 21 -10.61 -0.42 19.44
N SER A 22 -9.39 -0.36 18.89
CA SER A 22 -9.20 -0.32 17.43
C SER A 22 -9.16 -1.71 16.81
N ASP A 23 -9.90 -1.94 15.72
CA ASP A 23 -9.86 -3.20 14.98
C ASP A 23 -8.58 -3.36 14.12
N ALA A 24 -7.95 -2.25 13.74
CA ALA A 24 -6.62 -2.19 13.11
C ALA A 24 -5.91 -0.85 13.40
N ILE A 25 -4.58 -0.81 13.31
CA ILE A 25 -3.75 0.39 13.48
C ILE A 25 -2.73 0.48 12.34
N VAL A 26 -2.62 1.66 11.72
CA VAL A 26 -1.50 2.01 10.86
C VAL A 26 -0.31 2.41 11.73
N ARG A 27 0.74 1.58 11.76
CA ARG A 27 1.97 1.85 12.54
C ARG A 27 2.90 2.82 11.83
N LYS A 28 2.90 2.77 10.50
CA LYS A 28 3.75 3.59 9.66
C LYS A 28 3.08 3.82 8.32
N HIS A 29 3.14 5.06 7.83
CA HIS A 29 2.78 5.42 6.48
C HIS A 29 3.82 6.41 5.98
N LEU A 30 4.45 6.12 4.84
CA LEU A 30 5.46 6.97 4.23
C LEU A 30 5.15 7.14 2.75
N THR A 31 5.02 8.38 2.32
CA THR A 31 4.91 8.75 0.91
C THR A 31 6.16 9.54 0.51
N THR A 32 6.92 9.00 -0.43
CA THR A 32 8.12 9.66 -0.97
C THR A 32 7.83 10.12 -2.37
N VAL A 33 8.05 11.42 -2.63
CA VAL A 33 7.96 12.00 -3.96
C VAL A 33 9.36 12.41 -4.40
N GLU A 34 9.82 11.84 -5.50
CA GLU A 34 11.11 12.13 -6.09
C GLU A 34 10.92 12.81 -7.45
N TYR A 35 11.36 14.06 -7.55
CA TYR A 35 11.45 14.77 -8.82
C TYR A 35 12.70 14.30 -9.56
N VAL A 36 12.51 13.66 -10.72
CA VAL A 36 13.62 13.10 -11.51
C VAL A 36 14.02 14.08 -12.62
N SER A 37 13.04 14.55 -13.40
CA SER A 37 13.25 15.49 -14.51
C SER A 37 11.91 16.15 -14.90
N PRO A 38 11.89 17.14 -15.83
CA PRO A 38 10.63 17.62 -16.40
C PRO A 38 9.81 16.45 -16.97
N GLY A 39 8.55 16.35 -16.55
CA GLY A 39 7.66 15.25 -16.96
C GLY A 39 7.99 13.87 -16.36
N LYS A 40 8.86 13.79 -15.34
CA LYS A 40 9.13 12.54 -14.62
C LYS A 40 9.21 12.75 -13.11
N VAL A 41 8.24 12.18 -12.41
CA VAL A 41 8.15 12.14 -10.94
C VAL A 41 7.94 10.70 -10.49
N THR A 42 8.62 10.27 -9.44
CA THR A 42 8.41 8.96 -8.82
C THR A 42 7.69 9.11 -7.49
N LEU A 43 6.54 8.47 -7.35
CA LEU A 43 5.80 8.34 -6.10
C LEU A 43 6.07 6.94 -5.53
N SER A 44 6.57 6.86 -4.30
CA SER A 44 6.71 5.59 -3.58
C SER A 44 5.94 5.66 -2.26
N VAL A 45 5.11 4.65 -1.99
CA VAL A 45 4.35 4.56 -0.75
C VAL A 45 4.75 3.29 -0.02
N TYR A 46 4.81 3.42 1.30
CA TYR A 46 5.06 2.34 2.24
C TYR A 46 4.08 2.44 3.40
N ALA A 47 3.37 1.37 3.73
CA ALA A 47 2.43 1.34 4.84
C ALA A 47 2.59 0.06 5.66
N GLU A 48 2.45 0.16 6.99
CA GLU A 48 2.43 -0.96 7.93
C GLU A 48 1.13 -0.92 8.71
N VAL A 49 0.28 -1.92 8.54
CA VAL A 49 -1.03 -2.01 9.20
C VAL A 49 -1.06 -3.26 10.07
N THR A 50 -1.33 -3.10 11.36
CA THR A 50 -1.56 -4.22 12.28
C THR A 50 -3.06 -4.40 12.50
N VAL A 51 -3.55 -5.60 12.24
CA VAL A 51 -4.95 -5.98 12.39
C VAL A 51 -5.11 -6.79 13.67
N PHE A 52 -6.06 -6.42 14.53
CA PHE A 52 -6.25 -7.03 15.84
C PHE A 52 -7.39 -8.04 15.91
N ASN A 53 -8.34 -7.98 14.98
CA ASN A 53 -9.48 -8.90 14.93
C ASN A 53 -10.12 -8.96 13.53
N GLU A 54 -11.15 -9.79 13.38
CA GLU A 54 -11.85 -10.01 12.12
C GLU A 54 -12.50 -8.75 11.52
N ARG A 55 -13.05 -7.86 12.35
CA ARG A 55 -13.64 -6.61 11.86
C ARG A 55 -12.59 -5.71 11.19
N GLY A 56 -11.33 -5.85 11.58
CA GLY A 56 -10.23 -5.09 11.02
C GLY A 56 -9.60 -5.70 9.76
N ARG A 57 -10.04 -6.90 9.32
CA ARG A 57 -9.42 -7.63 8.20
C ARG A 57 -9.35 -6.80 6.92
N GLY A 58 -10.40 -6.05 6.60
CA GLY A 58 -10.44 -5.22 5.39
C GLY A 58 -9.40 -4.10 5.35
N TYR A 59 -8.84 -3.67 6.50
CA TYR A 59 -7.75 -2.69 6.52
C TYR A 59 -6.40 -3.27 6.07
N SER A 60 -6.33 -4.58 5.83
CA SER A 60 -5.17 -5.25 5.23
C SER A 60 -5.34 -5.57 3.75
N ASP A 61 -6.47 -5.21 3.15
CA ASP A 61 -6.65 -5.30 1.70
C ASP A 61 -5.94 -4.12 1.05
N PHE A 62 -5.02 -4.42 0.15
CA PHE A 62 -4.19 -3.40 -0.47
C PHE A 62 -4.55 -3.20 -1.93
N VAL A 63 -5.07 -2.00 -2.23
CA VAL A 63 -5.55 -1.62 -3.55
C VAL A 63 -4.81 -0.38 -4.02
N VAL A 64 -4.32 -0.42 -5.26
CA VAL A 64 -3.69 0.72 -5.94
C VAL A 64 -4.37 0.94 -7.28
N MET A 65 -5.10 2.04 -7.41
CA MET A 65 -5.66 2.48 -8.68
C MET A 65 -4.59 3.15 -9.53
N TYR A 66 -4.63 2.93 -10.83
CA TYR A 66 -3.67 3.50 -11.77
C TYR A 66 -4.28 3.67 -13.17
N ASP A 67 -3.70 4.61 -13.92
CA ASP A 67 -3.97 4.81 -15.34
C ASP A 67 -3.06 3.87 -16.15
N PRO A 68 -3.57 3.11 -17.14
CA PRO A 68 -2.76 2.29 -18.04
C PRO A 68 -1.53 3.01 -18.63
N ASP A 69 -1.64 4.31 -18.91
CA ASP A 69 -0.53 5.13 -19.44
C ASP A 69 0.55 5.42 -18.37
N LYS A 70 0.23 5.23 -17.09
CA LYS A 70 1.11 5.43 -15.92
C LYS A 70 1.11 4.20 -15.03
N PRO A 71 1.71 3.07 -15.48
CA PRO A 71 1.61 1.80 -14.78
C PRO A 71 2.38 1.81 -13.45
N VAL A 72 1.86 1.06 -12.48
CA VAL A 72 2.55 0.77 -11.22
C VAL A 72 3.82 -0.03 -11.52
N LYS A 73 4.99 0.54 -11.20
CA LYS A 73 6.31 -0.05 -11.48
C LYS A 73 6.68 -1.16 -10.51
N LYS A 74 6.32 -0.98 -9.25
CA LYS A 74 6.58 -1.94 -8.17
C LYS A 74 5.36 -1.98 -7.27
N ILE A 75 5.00 -3.17 -6.84
CA ILE A 75 3.91 -3.42 -5.91
C ILE A 75 4.19 -4.73 -5.19
N GLY A 76 3.98 -4.74 -3.88
CA GLY A 76 4.17 -5.92 -3.06
C GLY A 76 3.60 -5.75 -1.68
N ALA A 77 3.45 -6.89 -1.00
CA ALA A 77 3.07 -6.93 0.40
C ALA A 77 3.88 -7.95 1.18
N ARG A 78 3.96 -7.79 2.49
CA ARG A 78 4.50 -8.77 3.44
C ARG A 78 3.53 -8.97 4.57
N LEU A 79 3.26 -10.23 4.90
CA LEU A 79 2.47 -10.62 6.06
C LEU A 79 3.42 -11.07 7.16
N MET A 80 3.25 -10.50 8.35
CA MET A 80 4.03 -10.79 9.54
C MET A 80 3.10 -11.29 10.64
N ASP A 81 3.52 -12.31 11.38
CA ASP A 81 2.79 -12.80 12.55
C ASP A 81 2.87 -11.83 13.75
N SER A 82 2.24 -12.19 14.87
CA SER A 82 2.24 -11.40 16.10
C SER A 82 3.64 -11.19 16.71
N ASN A 83 4.63 -12.02 16.35
CA ASN A 83 6.02 -11.88 16.78
C ASN A 83 6.86 -11.07 15.79
N GLY A 84 6.25 -10.56 14.71
CA GLY A 84 6.95 -9.83 13.66
C GLY A 84 7.75 -10.72 12.71
N LYS A 85 7.51 -12.04 12.69
CA LYS A 85 8.14 -12.94 11.71
C LYS A 85 7.39 -12.86 10.39
N ILE A 86 8.12 -12.68 9.29
CA ILE A 86 7.53 -12.74 7.95
C ILE A 86 7.02 -14.15 7.67
N VAL A 87 5.70 -14.27 7.48
CA VAL A 87 5.00 -15.51 7.14
C VAL A 87 4.92 -15.68 5.62
N LYS A 88 4.60 -14.59 4.91
CA LYS A 88 4.45 -14.61 3.45
C LYS A 88 4.87 -13.27 2.85
N THR A 89 5.44 -13.32 1.64
CA THR A 89 5.68 -12.15 0.79
C THR A 89 4.86 -12.31 -0.48
N PHE A 90 4.16 -11.25 -0.89
CA PHE A 90 3.27 -11.20 -2.04
C PHE A 90 3.90 -10.32 -3.11
N LYS A 91 4.07 -10.85 -4.32
CA LYS A 91 4.65 -10.12 -5.45
C LYS A 91 4.31 -10.79 -6.77
N GLY A 92 4.34 -10.03 -7.87
CA GLY A 92 4.18 -10.58 -9.22
C GLY A 92 2.84 -11.29 -9.37
N LYS A 93 2.84 -12.62 -9.33
CA LYS A 93 1.64 -13.45 -9.50
C LYS A 93 0.59 -13.30 -8.40
N ASP A 94 0.97 -12.82 -7.21
CA ASP A 94 0.03 -12.55 -6.12
C ASP A 94 -0.70 -11.20 -6.28
N VAL A 95 -0.38 -10.45 -7.35
CA VAL A 95 -0.96 -9.14 -7.63
C VAL A 95 -1.99 -9.29 -8.73
N GLU A 96 -3.25 -9.10 -8.37
CA GLU A 96 -4.36 -9.16 -9.31
C GLU A 96 -4.58 -7.79 -9.94
N ASP A 97 -5.08 -7.76 -11.17
CA ASP A 97 -5.21 -6.55 -11.97
C ASP A 97 -6.57 -6.50 -12.66
N TYR A 98 -7.41 -5.56 -12.22
CA TYR A 98 -8.80 -5.45 -12.60
C TYR A 98 -9.07 -4.12 -13.31
N PRO A 99 -9.89 -4.11 -14.38
CA PRO A 99 -10.47 -2.85 -14.86
C PRO A 99 -11.43 -2.29 -13.81
N VAL A 100 -11.43 -0.97 -13.65
CA VAL A 100 -12.41 -0.25 -12.82
C VAL A 100 -13.57 0.12 -13.72
N TYR A 101 -14.73 -0.49 -13.51
CA TYR A 101 -15.94 -0.18 -14.27
C TYR A 101 -16.63 1.06 -13.68
N THR A 102 -16.76 2.11 -14.48
CA THR A 102 -17.52 3.32 -14.15
C THR A 102 -18.62 3.50 -15.19
N GLU A 103 -19.79 4.05 -14.83
CA GLU A 103 -20.93 4.23 -15.75
C GLU A 103 -20.66 5.21 -16.93
N SER A 104 -19.50 5.89 -16.95
CA SER A 104 -19.13 6.95 -17.89
C SER A 104 -17.82 6.64 -18.66
N THR A 105 -17.68 5.45 -19.24
CA THR A 105 -16.43 4.97 -19.87
C THR A 105 -16.31 5.25 -21.38
N LEU A 106 -16.60 6.46 -21.85
CA LEU A 106 -16.34 6.77 -23.28
C LEU A 106 -14.88 7.14 -23.56
N PHE A 107 -14.06 7.50 -22.56
CA PHE A 107 -12.70 8.04 -22.83
C PHE A 107 -11.58 7.67 -21.85
N GLN A 108 -11.82 7.09 -20.68
CA GLN A 108 -10.74 6.72 -19.75
C GLN A 108 -10.97 5.36 -19.10
N GLU A 109 -10.01 4.45 -19.31
CA GLU A 109 -9.94 3.17 -18.62
C GLU A 109 -9.07 3.33 -17.37
N TYR A 110 -9.65 3.24 -16.18
CA TYR A 110 -8.86 3.11 -14.95
C TYR A 110 -8.71 1.62 -14.62
N ARG A 111 -7.58 1.26 -14.03
CA ARG A 111 -7.31 -0.09 -13.55
C ARG A 111 -6.93 -0.06 -12.08
N GLN A 112 -7.11 -1.17 -11.39
CA GLN A 112 -6.67 -1.34 -10.02
C GLN A 112 -5.82 -2.60 -9.89
N LYS A 113 -4.73 -2.49 -9.13
CA LYS A 113 -3.99 -3.66 -8.65
C LYS A 113 -4.41 -3.95 -7.22
N GLN A 114 -4.63 -5.23 -6.92
CA GLN A 114 -5.04 -5.67 -5.58
C GLN A 114 -4.11 -6.79 -5.08
N ILE A 115 -3.81 -6.75 -3.79
CA ILE A 115 -3.20 -7.86 -3.06
C ILE A 115 -4.11 -8.20 -1.88
N GLU A 116 -4.60 -9.43 -1.86
CA GLU A 116 -5.36 -9.96 -0.73
C GLU A 116 -4.41 -10.57 0.29
N VAL A 117 -4.48 -10.08 1.53
CA VAL A 117 -3.70 -10.61 2.64
C VAL A 117 -4.65 -11.29 3.62
N HIS A 118 -4.61 -12.62 3.64
CA HIS A 118 -5.36 -13.42 4.59
C HIS A 118 -4.45 -14.14 5.58
N TYR A 119 -4.77 -14.05 6.87
CA TYR A 119 -4.09 -14.78 7.93
C TYR A 119 -5.10 -15.22 9.01
N PRO A 120 -5.06 -16.50 9.45
CA PRO A 120 -6.08 -17.05 10.34
C PRO A 120 -5.92 -16.66 11.82
N SER A 121 -4.87 -15.93 12.18
CA SER A 121 -4.56 -15.61 13.58
C SER A 121 -4.35 -14.11 13.76
N TYR A 122 -4.82 -13.58 14.89
CA TYR A 122 -4.67 -12.18 15.25
C TYR A 122 -3.78 -12.03 16.50
N PRO A 123 -3.06 -10.90 16.66
CA PRO A 123 -2.87 -9.87 15.64
C PRO A 123 -1.87 -10.31 14.56
N TYR A 124 -1.93 -9.67 13.40
CA TYR A 124 -0.91 -9.77 12.35
C TYR A 124 -0.63 -8.40 11.75
N THR A 125 0.51 -8.27 11.09
CA THR A 125 0.90 -7.03 10.40
C THR A 125 1.01 -7.27 8.91
N ALA A 126 0.30 -6.47 8.13
CA ALA A 126 0.47 -6.38 6.69
C ALA A 126 1.28 -5.13 6.34
N VAL A 127 2.35 -5.32 5.58
CA VAL A 127 3.24 -4.25 5.11
C VAL A 127 3.09 -4.14 3.61
N PHE A 128 2.75 -2.95 3.12
CA PHE A 128 2.52 -2.67 1.71
C PHE A 128 3.56 -1.72 1.17
N GLU A 129 3.95 -1.95 -0.08
CA GLU A 129 4.83 -1.04 -0.81
C GLU A 129 4.41 -0.97 -2.27
N TYR A 130 4.38 0.25 -2.82
CA TYR A 130 4.25 0.45 -4.26
C TYR A 130 5.00 1.66 -4.75
N THR A 131 5.33 1.65 -6.04
CA THR A 131 5.97 2.77 -6.74
C THR A 131 5.27 3.02 -8.07
N GLN A 132 4.96 4.27 -8.36
CA GLN A 132 4.39 4.74 -9.61
C GLN A 132 5.23 5.89 -10.17
N GLU A 133 5.34 5.96 -11.50
CA GLU A 133 5.95 7.09 -12.21
C GLU A 133 4.85 7.95 -12.83
N TYR A 134 5.00 9.27 -12.73
CA TYR A 134 4.11 10.30 -13.29
C TYR A 134 4.87 11.22 -14.23
#